data_AF-A0A8A4TK72-F1
#
_entry.id   AF-A0A8A4TK72-F1
#
_cell.length_a   1.000
_cell.length_b   1.000
_cell.length_c   1.000
_cell.angle_alpha   90.00
_cell.angle_beta   90.00
_cell.angle_gamma   90.00
#
_symmetry.space_group_name_H-M   'P 1'
#
loop_
_entity.id
_entity.type
_entity.pdbx_description
1 polymer ?
#
loop_
_entity_poly.entity_id
_entity_poly.type
_entity_poly.pdbx_seq_one_letter_code
_entity_poly.pdbx_strand_id
1 'polypeptide(L)'
;MLGFRGFYEGTDNKGVYHRIERRVDPHYDGIGGAAEFPVRYDLASLPKGMSPEDFDRKIVLPQIPESVLERIDAVMVEAEALAEEGRADTPPLDRDGWRRGMILSWIHSRDMTTIQAAMGYPKVLTGRHDLEEFALGKHLKGRLHSADPWYRDYVLGLDDEALINVGFYNAHISASMFKWGDNKSGTQNGMDAHRLSDHHIGTDEYPLDLIEKGVNFVVHHMPREHYGIRHEPKAPWDLLEYRLVHDHSTADSEVLRHIARDAAAIIRMLEDAGKITPWQLLDATLEACPPPAKLENAYLLVRERLSAEIATTSAATEAIEVAATTSCDGAAPRGQGAATIRDLELRALRGMEPPATCAELARAEAVRQGLPLADLWPENLVSSLDALAQLPRAVTAAKARGQSDLATHFERWQRELNLPN
;
A
#
# COMPACT_ATOMS: atom_id res chain seq x y z
N MET A 1 -37.49 29.74 -4.02
CA MET A 1 -36.25 29.94 -4.80
C MET A 1 -35.64 28.57 -5.00
N LEU A 2 -35.60 28.09 -6.24
CA LEU A 2 -34.86 26.87 -6.59
C LEU A 2 -33.37 27.22 -6.46
N GLY A 3 -32.62 26.51 -5.61
CA GLY A 3 -31.17 26.65 -5.53
C GLY A 3 -30.51 26.44 -6.89
N PHE A 4 -29.38 27.09 -7.14
CA PHE A 4 -28.70 27.14 -8.44
C PHE A 4 -28.16 25.76 -8.85
N ARG A 5 -29.05 24.90 -9.37
CA ARG A 5 -28.68 23.89 -10.36
C ARG A 5 -28.15 24.65 -11.56
N GLY A 6 -26.87 24.47 -11.85
CA GLY A 6 -26.08 25.35 -12.72
C GLY A 6 -25.02 24.53 -13.44
N PHE A 7 -23.79 25.02 -13.49
CA PHE A 7 -22.67 24.29 -14.08
C PHE A 7 -21.44 24.35 -13.15
N TYR A 8 -20.68 23.27 -13.12
CA TYR A 8 -19.27 23.31 -12.75
C TYR A 8 -18.51 23.90 -13.93
N GLU A 9 -17.96 25.09 -13.76
CA GLU A 9 -17.23 25.82 -14.80
C GLU A 9 -15.81 26.11 -14.32
N GLY A 10 -14.83 25.92 -15.19
CA GLY A 10 -13.42 26.21 -14.87
C GLY A 10 -12.46 25.39 -15.72
N THR A 11 -11.18 25.72 -15.62
CA THR A 11 -10.11 24.94 -16.27
C THR A 11 -9.73 23.70 -15.46
N ASP A 12 -9.30 22.65 -16.15
CA ASP A 12 -8.58 21.51 -15.55
C ASP A 12 -7.06 21.76 -15.46
N ASN A 13 -6.32 20.78 -14.95
CA ASN A 13 -4.86 20.84 -14.82
C ASN A 13 -4.09 20.83 -16.15
N LYS A 14 -4.78 20.68 -17.30
CA LYS A 14 -4.23 20.81 -18.65
C LYS A 14 -4.63 22.15 -19.30
N GLY A 15 -5.34 23.02 -18.58
CA GLY A 15 -5.86 24.29 -19.08
C GLY A 15 -7.08 24.16 -19.99
N VAL A 16 -7.70 22.98 -20.07
CA VAL A 16 -8.94 22.78 -20.84
C VAL A 16 -10.11 23.33 -20.03
N TYR A 17 -10.91 24.20 -20.64
CA TYR A 17 -12.12 24.72 -20.00
C TYR A 17 -13.24 23.68 -20.07
N HIS A 18 -13.83 23.41 -18.91
CA HIS A 18 -14.95 22.49 -18.75
C HIS A 18 -16.21 23.23 -18.31
N ARG A 19 -17.35 22.73 -18.77
CA ARG A 19 -18.67 23.18 -18.36
C ARG A 19 -19.57 21.96 -18.18
N ILE A 20 -19.69 21.51 -16.95
CA ILE A 20 -20.36 20.26 -16.59
C ILE A 20 -21.65 20.57 -15.82
N GLU A 21 -22.77 19.94 -16.18
CA GLU A 21 -24.07 20.23 -15.57
C GLU A 21 -24.10 19.92 -14.06
N ARG A 22 -24.31 20.92 -13.22
CA ARG A 22 -24.46 20.72 -11.78
C ARG A 22 -25.90 20.31 -11.46
N ARG A 23 -26.13 19.00 -11.28
CA ARG A 23 -27.45 18.39 -11.10
C ARG A 23 -28.02 18.54 -9.68
N VAL A 24 -27.14 18.74 -8.71
CA VAL A 24 -27.47 18.80 -7.28
C VAL A 24 -26.76 20.01 -6.66
N ASP A 25 -27.46 20.72 -5.79
CA ASP A 25 -26.89 21.68 -4.86
C ASP A 25 -26.99 21.11 -3.43
N PRO A 26 -25.87 20.78 -2.77
CA PRO A 26 -25.89 20.18 -1.44
C PRO A 26 -26.62 21.01 -0.38
N HIS A 27 -26.69 22.33 -0.55
CA HIS A 27 -27.37 23.20 0.41
C HIS A 27 -28.90 23.15 0.31
N TYR A 28 -29.43 22.68 -0.83
CA TYR A 28 -30.88 22.68 -1.10
C TYR A 28 -31.45 21.27 -1.30
N ASP A 29 -30.75 20.44 -2.06
CA ASP A 29 -31.21 19.10 -2.42
C ASP A 29 -30.93 18.07 -1.30
N GLY A 30 -30.00 18.39 -0.40
CA GLY A 30 -29.65 17.55 0.76
C GLY A 30 -29.24 16.13 0.35
N ILE A 31 -29.79 15.12 1.04
CA ILE A 31 -29.56 13.70 0.74
C ILE A 31 -30.55 13.11 -0.28
N GLY A 32 -31.40 13.94 -0.90
CA GLY A 32 -32.49 13.49 -1.77
C GLY A 32 -32.02 12.71 -3.00
N GLY A 33 -30.82 13.00 -3.51
CA GLY A 33 -30.21 12.28 -4.64
C GLY A 33 -29.75 10.85 -4.31
N ALA A 34 -29.77 10.43 -3.03
CA ALA A 34 -29.48 9.07 -2.61
C ALA A 34 -30.63 8.45 -1.82
N ALA A 35 -31.88 8.83 -2.13
CA ALA A 35 -33.06 8.35 -1.44
C ALA A 35 -33.24 6.82 -1.57
N GLU A 36 -32.85 6.25 -2.71
CA GLU A 36 -32.90 4.84 -3.05
C GLU A 36 -31.88 3.98 -2.28
N PHE A 37 -30.80 4.57 -1.77
CA PHE A 37 -29.80 3.84 -1.01
C PHE A 37 -30.26 3.66 0.44
N PRO A 38 -30.11 2.46 1.03
CA PRO A 38 -30.58 2.20 2.39
C PRO A 38 -29.78 3.01 3.42
N VAL A 39 -30.42 3.33 4.54
CA VAL A 39 -29.71 3.71 5.77
C VAL A 39 -29.08 2.43 6.32
N ARG A 40 -27.74 2.42 6.41
CA ARG A 40 -26.95 1.25 6.83
C ARG A 40 -26.56 1.32 8.29
N TYR A 41 -26.44 2.53 8.83
CA TYR A 41 -25.87 2.78 10.14
C TYR A 41 -26.78 3.70 10.95
N ASP A 42 -27.14 3.28 12.16
CA ASP A 42 -27.74 4.18 13.15
C ASP A 42 -26.63 4.80 13.99
N LEU A 43 -26.12 5.96 13.55
CA LEU A 43 -25.00 6.63 14.21
C LEU A 43 -25.27 6.99 15.67
N ALA A 44 -26.53 7.21 16.05
CA ALA A 44 -26.88 7.52 17.43
C ALA A 44 -26.69 6.33 18.36
N SER A 45 -26.79 5.10 17.83
CA SER A 45 -26.61 3.86 18.57
C SER A 45 -25.16 3.36 18.65
N LEU A 46 -24.28 3.90 17.80
CA LEU A 46 -22.92 3.40 17.66
C LEU A 46 -21.93 4.11 18.60
N PRO A 47 -21.01 3.36 19.27
CA PRO A 47 -19.99 3.96 20.10
C PRO A 47 -19.00 4.79 19.26
N LYS A 48 -18.58 5.94 19.80
CA LYS A 48 -17.48 6.74 19.23
C LYS A 48 -16.14 6.22 19.76
N GLY A 49 -15.07 6.40 18.98
CA GLY A 49 -13.73 5.96 19.37
C GLY A 49 -13.57 4.45 19.32
N MET A 50 -14.10 3.80 18.28
CA MET A 50 -13.90 2.37 18.06
C MET A 50 -12.44 2.08 17.69
N SER A 51 -11.92 0.94 18.17
CA SER A 51 -10.67 0.39 17.62
C SER A 51 -10.91 -0.08 16.17
N PRO A 52 -9.86 -0.20 15.35
CA PRO A 52 -9.98 -0.74 13.99
C PRO A 52 -10.68 -2.11 13.95
N GLU A 53 -10.35 -3.01 14.87
CA GLU A 53 -10.94 -4.36 14.92
C GLU A 53 -12.44 -4.30 15.26
N ASP A 54 -12.82 -3.43 16.19
CA ASP A 54 -14.21 -3.25 16.59
C ASP A 54 -15.03 -2.62 15.47
N PHE A 55 -14.44 -1.65 14.78
CA PHE A 55 -15.03 -1.00 13.62
C PHE A 55 -15.23 -2.01 12.48
N ASP A 56 -14.20 -2.80 12.15
CA ASP A 56 -14.32 -3.79 11.08
C ASP A 56 -15.42 -4.81 11.39
N ARG A 57 -15.44 -5.34 12.60
CA ARG A 57 -16.42 -6.33 13.05
C ARG A 57 -17.86 -5.79 13.07
N LYS A 58 -18.07 -4.55 13.49
CA LYS A 58 -19.42 -3.99 13.71
C LYS A 58 -19.94 -3.18 12.53
N ILE A 59 -19.06 -2.61 11.72
CA ILE A 59 -19.40 -1.63 10.66
C ILE A 59 -19.08 -2.16 9.26
N VAL A 60 -17.89 -2.72 9.06
CA VAL A 60 -17.41 -3.10 7.72
C VAL A 60 -17.93 -4.48 7.32
N LEU A 61 -17.54 -5.52 8.04
CA LEU A 61 -17.79 -6.91 7.69
C LEU A 61 -19.29 -7.25 7.53
N PRO A 62 -20.22 -6.76 8.38
CA PRO A 62 -21.64 -7.06 8.23
C PRO A 62 -22.27 -6.54 6.94
N GLN A 63 -21.59 -5.66 6.20
CA GLN A 63 -22.10 -5.05 4.98
C GLN A 63 -21.63 -5.77 3.71
N ILE A 64 -20.69 -6.70 3.82
CA ILE A 64 -20.08 -7.37 2.68
C ILE A 64 -20.90 -8.62 2.35
N PRO A 65 -21.43 -8.75 1.11
CA PRO A 65 -22.06 -9.98 0.68
C PRO A 65 -21.07 -11.15 0.70
N GLU A 66 -21.55 -12.36 1.02
CA GLU A 66 -20.69 -13.56 1.04
C GLU A 66 -20.00 -13.79 -0.31
N SER A 67 -20.70 -13.60 -1.42
CA SER A 67 -20.14 -13.73 -2.78
C SER A 67 -19.00 -12.76 -3.06
N VAL A 68 -18.95 -11.61 -2.39
CA VAL A 68 -17.85 -10.65 -2.49
C VAL A 68 -16.64 -11.17 -1.71
N LEU A 69 -16.85 -11.74 -0.52
CA LEU A 69 -15.79 -12.36 0.27
C LEU A 69 -15.19 -13.56 -0.47
N GLU A 70 -16.03 -14.45 -1.00
CA GLU A 70 -15.60 -15.60 -1.82
C GLU A 70 -14.77 -15.16 -3.02
N ARG A 71 -15.19 -14.07 -3.69
CA ARG A 71 -14.46 -13.50 -4.82
C ARG A 71 -13.10 -12.93 -4.41
N ILE A 72 -13.04 -12.20 -3.31
CA ILE A 72 -11.78 -11.68 -2.76
C ILE A 72 -10.82 -12.84 -2.48
N ASP A 73 -11.31 -13.89 -1.80
CA ASP A 73 -10.52 -15.06 -1.46
C ASP A 73 -10.02 -15.79 -2.72
N ALA A 74 -10.85 -15.91 -3.76
CA ALA A 74 -10.46 -16.49 -5.04
C ALA A 74 -9.36 -15.68 -5.75
N VAL A 75 -9.48 -14.34 -5.79
CA VAL A 75 -8.47 -13.47 -6.40
C VAL A 75 -7.13 -13.59 -5.66
N MET A 76 -7.15 -13.64 -4.33
CA MET A 76 -5.93 -13.78 -3.54
C MET A 76 -5.24 -15.12 -3.80
N VAL A 77 -5.99 -16.23 -3.83
CA VAL A 77 -5.45 -17.56 -4.15
C VAL A 77 -4.85 -17.60 -5.55
N GLU A 78 -5.53 -17.01 -6.54
CA GLU A 78 -5.02 -16.93 -7.91
C GLU A 78 -3.74 -16.09 -8.00
N ALA A 79 -3.70 -14.95 -7.29
CA ALA A 79 -2.54 -14.07 -7.23
C ALA A 79 -1.33 -14.75 -6.57
N GLU A 80 -1.54 -15.53 -5.51
CA GLU A 80 -0.51 -16.36 -4.88
C GLU A 80 0.09 -17.36 -5.89
N ALA A 81 -0.77 -18.10 -6.62
CA ALA A 81 -0.32 -19.04 -7.65
C ALA A 81 0.43 -18.35 -8.81
N LEU A 82 -0.08 -17.22 -9.31
CA LEU A 82 0.57 -16.45 -10.37
C LEU A 82 1.93 -15.88 -9.94
N ALA A 83 2.09 -15.53 -8.67
CA ALA A 83 3.37 -15.06 -8.14
C ALA A 83 4.41 -16.17 -8.08
N GLU A 84 4.02 -17.40 -7.72
CA GLU A 84 4.90 -18.58 -7.78
C GLU A 84 5.39 -18.86 -9.22
N GLU A 85 4.56 -18.55 -10.22
CA GLU A 85 4.90 -18.62 -11.65
C GLU A 85 5.74 -17.42 -12.15
N GLY A 86 5.98 -16.40 -11.32
CA GLY A 86 6.65 -15.17 -11.71
C GLY A 86 5.81 -14.27 -12.62
N ARG A 87 4.48 -14.36 -12.54
CA ARG A 87 3.51 -13.62 -13.39
C ARG A 87 2.67 -12.60 -12.61
N ALA A 88 2.90 -12.46 -11.32
CA ALA A 88 2.32 -11.45 -10.45
C ALA A 88 3.38 -10.93 -9.46
N ASP A 89 3.07 -9.85 -8.75
CA ASP A 89 3.89 -9.41 -7.63
C ASP A 89 3.85 -10.41 -6.47
N THR A 90 4.89 -10.44 -5.64
CA THR A 90 4.96 -11.30 -4.45
C THR A 90 3.82 -10.93 -3.49
N PRO A 91 2.98 -11.88 -3.03
CA PRO A 91 1.95 -11.62 -2.04
C PRO A 91 2.55 -11.02 -0.76
N PRO A 92 1.81 -10.11 -0.09
CA PRO A 92 2.24 -9.59 1.20
C PRO A 92 2.25 -10.69 2.27
N LEU A 93 3.20 -10.60 3.20
CA LEU A 93 3.30 -11.42 4.40
C LEU A 93 2.06 -11.26 5.29
N ASP A 94 1.55 -10.04 5.42
CA ASP A 94 0.28 -9.79 6.10
C ASP A 94 -0.91 -10.08 5.17
N ARG A 95 -1.18 -11.38 5.00
CA ARG A 95 -2.30 -11.86 4.17
C ARG A 95 -3.66 -11.36 4.68
N ASP A 96 -3.84 -11.25 5.99
CA ASP A 96 -5.08 -10.76 6.59
C ASP A 96 -5.26 -9.26 6.35
N GLY A 97 -4.17 -8.48 6.46
CA GLY A 97 -4.13 -7.08 6.06
C GLY A 97 -4.46 -6.87 4.58
N TRP A 98 -3.94 -7.73 3.71
CA TRP A 98 -4.29 -7.70 2.28
C TRP A 98 -5.75 -7.99 2.02
N ARG A 99 -6.29 -9.06 2.64
CA ARG A 99 -7.72 -9.38 2.57
C ARG A 99 -8.58 -8.23 3.06
N ARG A 100 -8.18 -7.59 4.16
CA ARG A 100 -8.82 -6.39 4.70
C ARG A 100 -8.77 -5.24 3.69
N GLY A 101 -7.63 -4.98 3.05
CA GLY A 101 -7.50 -3.96 1.99
C GLY A 101 -8.46 -4.19 0.82
N MET A 102 -8.63 -5.44 0.39
CA MET A 102 -9.59 -5.81 -0.67
C MET A 102 -11.05 -5.56 -0.23
N ILE A 103 -11.39 -5.85 1.03
CA ILE A 103 -12.71 -5.57 1.61
C ILE A 103 -12.98 -4.07 1.64
N LEU A 104 -11.99 -3.27 2.05
CA LEU A 104 -12.11 -1.81 2.13
C LEU A 104 -12.23 -1.19 0.74
N SER A 105 -11.56 -1.78 -0.26
CA SER A 105 -11.74 -1.44 -1.67
C SER A 105 -13.17 -1.61 -2.14
N TRP A 106 -13.84 -2.68 -1.70
CA TRP A 106 -15.26 -2.86 -1.98
C TRP A 106 -16.16 -1.84 -1.26
N ILE A 107 -15.89 -1.56 0.02
CA ILE A 107 -16.63 -0.56 0.79
C ILE A 107 -16.53 0.82 0.15
N HIS A 108 -15.32 1.22 -0.24
CA HIS A 108 -15.04 2.45 -0.94
C HIS A 108 -15.82 2.52 -2.25
N SER A 109 -15.77 1.47 -3.07
CA SER A 109 -16.55 1.36 -4.32
C SER A 109 -18.06 1.55 -4.11
N ARG A 110 -18.61 0.95 -3.05
CA ARG A 110 -20.01 1.09 -2.65
C ARG A 110 -20.36 2.51 -2.23
N ASP A 111 -19.51 3.12 -1.42
CA ASP A 111 -19.73 4.48 -0.92
C ASP A 111 -19.61 5.49 -2.06
N MET A 112 -18.61 5.33 -2.95
CA MET A 112 -18.46 6.10 -4.19
C MET A 112 -19.72 6.04 -5.07
N THR A 113 -20.34 4.86 -5.20
CA THR A 113 -21.62 4.71 -5.93
C THR A 113 -22.72 5.57 -5.31
N THR A 114 -22.84 5.53 -3.97
CA THR A 114 -23.85 6.28 -3.21
C THR A 114 -23.61 7.79 -3.29
N ILE A 115 -22.35 8.22 -3.19
CA ILE A 115 -21.96 9.64 -3.24
C ILE A 115 -22.20 10.21 -4.63
N GLN A 116 -21.78 9.53 -5.69
CA GLN A 116 -21.98 10.01 -7.07
C GLN A 116 -23.48 10.07 -7.41
N ALA A 117 -24.27 9.09 -7.00
CA ALA A 117 -25.72 9.14 -7.16
C ALA A 117 -26.34 10.34 -6.41
N ALA A 118 -25.89 10.60 -5.17
CA ALA A 118 -26.29 11.79 -4.41
C ALA A 118 -25.92 13.10 -5.11
N MET A 119 -24.87 13.13 -5.92
CA MET A 119 -24.49 14.26 -6.78
C MET A 119 -25.31 14.38 -8.07
N GLY A 120 -26.22 13.43 -8.33
CA GLY A 120 -27.02 13.36 -9.57
C GLY A 120 -26.32 12.64 -10.72
N TYR A 121 -25.21 11.96 -10.44
CA TYR A 121 -24.39 11.21 -11.39
C TYR A 121 -24.48 9.72 -11.06
N PRO A 122 -25.49 9.00 -11.59
CA PRO A 122 -25.66 7.60 -11.26
C PRO A 122 -24.49 6.78 -11.83
N LYS A 123 -23.59 6.29 -10.97
CA LYS A 123 -22.78 5.10 -11.28
C LYS A 123 -23.69 3.90 -11.14
N VAL A 124 -23.78 3.13 -12.22
CA VAL A 124 -24.78 2.05 -12.36
C VAL A 124 -24.44 0.84 -11.46
N LEU A 125 -23.20 0.72 -10.98
CA LEU A 125 -22.71 -0.52 -10.39
C LEU A 125 -21.74 -0.25 -9.22
N THR A 126 -22.17 -0.66 -8.01
CA THR A 126 -21.28 -0.90 -6.87
C THR A 126 -20.34 -2.06 -7.17
N GLY A 127 -19.09 -1.95 -6.70
CA GLY A 127 -18.09 -2.99 -6.92
C GLY A 127 -17.31 -2.81 -8.22
N ARG A 128 -17.46 -1.66 -8.90
CA ARG A 128 -16.70 -1.32 -10.11
C ARG A 128 -15.49 -0.43 -9.80
N HIS A 129 -15.72 0.71 -9.15
CA HIS A 129 -14.65 1.63 -8.75
C HIS A 129 -13.58 0.89 -7.95
N ASP A 130 -12.33 1.05 -8.33
CA ASP A 130 -11.11 0.38 -7.83
C ASP A 130 -11.07 -1.15 -7.93
N LEU A 131 -12.18 -1.84 -8.17
CA LEU A 131 -12.25 -3.31 -8.17
C LEU A 131 -12.27 -3.91 -9.59
N GLU A 132 -13.11 -3.35 -10.47
CA GLU A 132 -13.37 -3.82 -11.85
C GLU A 132 -13.36 -2.64 -12.82
N GLU A 133 -12.18 -2.12 -13.07
CA GLU A 133 -11.98 -1.00 -13.99
C GLU A 133 -11.21 -1.50 -15.19
N PHE A 134 -11.55 -1.08 -16.40
CA PHE A 134 -11.05 -1.73 -17.59
C PHE A 134 -10.23 -0.78 -18.44
N ALA A 135 -9.09 -1.26 -18.92
CA ALA A 135 -8.29 -0.63 -19.96
C ALA A 135 -7.88 -1.68 -21.00
N LEU A 136 -7.66 -1.23 -22.24
CA LEU A 136 -7.17 -2.12 -23.29
C LEU A 136 -5.68 -2.43 -23.12
N GLY A 137 -5.26 -3.64 -23.50
CA GLY A 137 -3.86 -4.10 -23.42
C GLY A 137 -2.86 -3.11 -24.04
N LYS A 138 -3.22 -2.48 -25.17
CA LYS A 138 -2.39 -1.45 -25.82
C LYS A 138 -2.02 -0.27 -24.91
N HIS A 139 -2.93 0.13 -24.02
CA HIS A 139 -2.70 1.24 -23.09
C HIS A 139 -1.76 0.84 -21.96
N LEU A 140 -1.85 -0.40 -21.46
CA LEU A 140 -0.91 -0.92 -20.46
C LEU A 140 0.51 -1.00 -21.04
N LYS A 141 0.66 -1.46 -22.29
CA LYS A 141 1.98 -1.54 -22.99
C LYS A 141 2.66 -0.17 -23.08
N GLY A 142 1.87 0.89 -23.27
CA GLY A 142 2.36 2.27 -23.29
C GLY A 142 2.95 2.77 -21.96
N ARG A 143 2.80 2.03 -20.85
CA ARG A 143 3.23 2.45 -19.49
C ARG A 143 4.43 1.69 -18.91
N LEU A 144 5.10 0.83 -19.69
CA LEU A 144 6.13 -0.11 -19.21
C LEU A 144 7.52 0.48 -18.86
N HIS A 145 7.68 1.80 -18.90
CA HIS A 145 8.96 2.50 -18.78
C HIS A 145 9.76 2.16 -17.50
N SER A 146 9.09 2.00 -16.36
CA SER A 146 9.68 1.65 -15.06
C SER A 146 9.26 0.27 -14.56
N ALA A 147 8.60 -0.54 -15.39
CA ALA A 147 8.00 -1.80 -14.96
C ALA A 147 9.03 -2.85 -14.56
N ASP A 148 8.68 -3.62 -13.53
CA ASP A 148 9.44 -4.81 -13.14
C ASP A 148 9.33 -5.90 -14.21
N PRO A 149 10.29 -6.85 -14.29
CA PRO A 149 10.29 -7.88 -15.33
C PRO A 149 9.00 -8.69 -15.43
N TRP A 150 8.46 -9.15 -14.29
CA TRP A 150 7.21 -9.93 -14.27
C TRP A 150 6.04 -9.16 -14.89
N TYR A 151 5.92 -7.86 -14.59
CA TYR A 151 4.83 -7.03 -15.05
C TYR A 151 4.99 -6.70 -16.54
N ARG A 152 6.23 -6.47 -16.99
CA ARG A 152 6.55 -6.31 -18.41
C ARG A 152 6.16 -7.55 -19.21
N ASP A 153 6.54 -8.73 -18.75
CA ASP A 153 6.26 -9.99 -19.44
C ASP A 153 4.75 -10.27 -19.49
N TYR A 154 4.06 -10.06 -18.36
CA TYR A 154 2.60 -10.13 -18.30
C TYR A 154 1.94 -9.20 -19.33
N VAL A 155 2.25 -7.90 -19.32
CA VAL A 155 1.60 -6.90 -20.17
C VAL A 155 1.95 -7.09 -21.66
N LEU A 156 3.20 -7.45 -21.98
CA LEU A 156 3.60 -7.71 -23.37
C LEU A 156 2.92 -8.96 -23.95
N GLY A 157 2.52 -9.91 -23.09
CA GLY A 157 1.76 -11.09 -23.48
C GLY A 157 0.27 -10.85 -23.73
N LEU A 158 -0.27 -9.66 -23.41
CA LEU A 158 -1.68 -9.34 -23.61
C LEU A 158 -1.96 -8.96 -25.08
N ASP A 159 -3.14 -9.32 -25.58
CA ASP A 159 -3.65 -8.78 -26.85
C ASP A 159 -3.94 -7.29 -26.71
N ASP A 160 -3.66 -6.51 -27.77
CA ASP A 160 -3.84 -5.05 -27.75
C ASP A 160 -5.28 -4.62 -27.46
N GLU A 161 -6.25 -5.40 -27.95
CA GLU A 161 -7.68 -5.14 -27.84
C GLU A 161 -8.35 -5.93 -26.69
N ALA A 162 -7.58 -6.66 -25.88
CA ALA A 162 -8.14 -7.31 -24.70
C ALA A 162 -8.53 -6.28 -23.64
N LEU A 163 -9.73 -6.42 -23.08
CA LEU A 163 -10.17 -5.64 -21.91
C LEU A 163 -9.58 -6.23 -20.65
N ILE A 164 -8.68 -5.48 -20.01
CA ILE A 164 -7.93 -5.90 -18.84
C ILE A 164 -8.48 -5.17 -17.63
N ASN A 165 -8.83 -5.91 -16.58
CA ASN A 165 -9.15 -5.30 -15.30
C ASN A 165 -7.88 -4.66 -14.71
N VAL A 166 -7.90 -3.35 -14.44
CA VAL A 166 -6.82 -2.58 -13.81
C VAL A 166 -7.16 -2.22 -12.35
N GLY A 167 -8.19 -2.85 -11.78
CA GLY A 167 -8.55 -2.77 -10.36
C GLY A 167 -8.09 -3.98 -9.53
N PHE A 168 -8.44 -3.96 -8.25
CA PHE A 168 -8.03 -4.93 -7.23
C PHE A 168 -8.48 -6.38 -7.52
N TYR A 169 -9.53 -6.60 -8.33
CA TYR A 169 -9.94 -7.97 -8.73
C TYR A 169 -9.14 -8.55 -9.90
N ASN A 170 -8.04 -7.91 -10.32
CA ASN A 170 -7.06 -8.55 -11.18
C ASN A 170 -5.98 -9.25 -10.35
N ALA A 171 -5.98 -10.58 -10.37
CA ALA A 171 -5.01 -11.40 -9.65
C ALA A 171 -3.54 -11.05 -9.97
N HIS A 172 -3.22 -10.67 -11.22
CA HIS A 172 -1.86 -10.30 -11.61
C HIS A 172 -1.30 -9.07 -10.87
N ILE A 173 -2.16 -8.13 -10.49
CA ILE A 173 -1.75 -6.84 -9.91
C ILE A 173 -2.31 -6.58 -8.51
N SER A 174 -3.22 -7.41 -8.01
CA SER A 174 -3.90 -7.24 -6.72
C SER A 174 -2.95 -7.06 -5.52
N ALA A 175 -1.91 -7.90 -5.41
CA ALA A 175 -0.87 -7.77 -4.39
C ALA A 175 -0.06 -6.47 -4.56
N SER A 176 0.25 -6.09 -5.80
CA SER A 176 0.97 -4.84 -6.11
C SER A 176 0.15 -3.60 -5.74
N MET A 177 -1.18 -3.63 -5.98
CA MET A 177 -2.09 -2.55 -5.60
C MET A 177 -2.20 -2.40 -4.09
N PHE A 178 -2.24 -3.49 -3.32
CA PHE A 178 -2.27 -3.43 -1.86
C PHE A 178 -1.05 -2.69 -1.29
N LYS A 179 0.14 -2.92 -1.85
CA LYS A 179 1.39 -2.29 -1.39
C LYS A 179 1.47 -0.78 -1.66
N TRP A 180 0.57 -0.21 -2.47
CA TRP A 180 0.59 1.22 -2.82
C TRP A 180 0.22 2.14 -1.65
N GLY A 181 -0.73 1.75 -0.80
CA GLY A 181 -1.29 2.63 0.24
C GLY A 181 -0.27 3.14 1.25
N ASP A 182 0.87 2.48 1.37
CA ASP A 182 1.74 2.60 2.55
C ASP A 182 3.12 3.22 2.28
N ASN A 183 3.64 3.17 1.05
CA ASN A 183 4.85 3.90 0.68
C ASN A 183 4.87 4.13 -0.83
N LYS A 184 4.85 5.39 -1.26
CA LYS A 184 4.93 5.79 -2.68
C LYS A 184 6.33 5.54 -3.29
N SER A 185 7.13 4.65 -2.71
CA SER A 185 8.50 4.31 -3.15
C SER A 185 8.54 2.95 -3.85
N GLY A 186 9.50 2.75 -4.75
CA GLY A 186 9.63 1.51 -5.53
C GLY A 186 8.78 1.51 -6.80
N THR A 187 8.84 0.42 -7.57
CA THR A 187 8.04 0.24 -8.79
C THR A 187 6.57 0.04 -8.42
N GLN A 188 5.68 0.83 -9.02
CA GLN A 188 4.25 0.87 -8.67
C GLN A 188 3.41 0.21 -9.76
N ASN A 189 3.76 -1.03 -10.15
CA ASN A 189 3.20 -1.71 -11.33
C ASN A 189 1.65 -1.71 -11.32
N GLY A 190 1.03 -2.14 -10.21
CA GLY A 190 -0.42 -2.17 -10.08
C GLY A 190 -1.06 -0.78 -10.21
N MET A 191 -0.47 0.25 -9.60
CA MET A 191 -0.97 1.61 -9.71
C MET A 191 -0.71 2.26 -11.07
N ASP A 192 0.38 1.90 -11.75
CA ASP A 192 0.61 2.35 -13.12
C ASP A 192 -0.46 1.81 -14.06
N ALA A 193 -0.93 0.58 -13.84
CA ALA A 193 -2.11 0.04 -14.52
C ALA A 193 -3.37 0.83 -14.12
N HIS A 194 -3.64 0.94 -12.81
CA HIS A 194 -4.84 1.53 -12.25
C HIS A 194 -4.99 3.03 -12.59
N ARG A 195 -3.90 3.76 -12.81
CA ARG A 195 -3.94 5.16 -13.30
C ARG A 195 -4.66 5.32 -14.65
N LEU A 196 -4.86 4.24 -15.41
CA LEU A 196 -5.67 4.26 -16.64
C LEU A 196 -7.18 4.32 -16.38
N SER A 197 -7.63 4.11 -15.15
CA SER A 197 -9.03 4.28 -14.76
C SER A 197 -9.52 5.71 -15.00
N ASP A 198 -10.81 5.83 -15.29
CA ASP A 198 -11.52 7.06 -15.65
C ASP A 198 -11.37 8.16 -14.59
N HIS A 199 -11.30 7.81 -13.31
CA HIS A 199 -11.13 8.78 -12.22
C HIS A 199 -9.68 9.25 -12.01
N HIS A 200 -8.71 8.72 -12.77
CA HIS A 200 -7.31 9.11 -12.72
C HIS A 200 -6.89 9.89 -13.97
N ILE A 201 -6.53 9.19 -15.04
CA ILE A 201 -6.14 9.76 -16.34
C ILE A 201 -7.17 9.41 -17.42
N GLY A 202 -7.82 8.25 -17.30
CA GLY A 202 -8.67 7.69 -18.34
C GLY A 202 -7.88 7.16 -19.56
N THR A 203 -8.66 6.66 -20.51
CA THR A 203 -8.23 6.18 -21.84
C THR A 203 -9.14 6.80 -22.91
N ASP A 204 -8.87 6.54 -24.18
CA ASP A 204 -9.74 7.03 -25.26
C ASP A 204 -11.14 6.39 -25.20
N GLU A 205 -11.22 5.13 -24.80
CA GLU A 205 -12.47 4.38 -24.64
C GLU A 205 -13.22 4.74 -23.35
N TYR A 206 -12.48 5.09 -22.29
CA TYR A 206 -13.00 5.49 -20.99
C TYR A 206 -12.32 6.80 -20.55
N PRO A 207 -12.75 7.95 -21.09
CA PRO A 207 -12.09 9.22 -20.82
C PRO A 207 -12.22 9.65 -19.36
N LEU A 208 -11.37 10.60 -18.97
CA LEU A 208 -11.34 11.16 -17.62
C LEU A 208 -12.73 11.60 -17.14
N ASP A 209 -13.22 11.00 -16.05
CA ASP A 209 -14.42 11.42 -15.35
C ASP A 209 -14.03 12.42 -14.23
N LEU A 210 -14.24 13.72 -14.51
CA LEU A 210 -13.94 14.79 -13.56
C LEU A 210 -14.83 14.76 -12.31
N ILE A 211 -16.04 14.24 -12.41
CA ILE A 211 -16.95 14.12 -11.26
C ILE A 211 -16.40 13.06 -10.33
N GLU A 212 -16.18 11.86 -10.84
CA GLU A 212 -15.62 10.76 -10.04
C GLU A 212 -14.25 11.11 -9.48
N LYS A 213 -13.37 11.74 -10.27
CA LYS A 213 -12.07 12.21 -9.79
C LYS A 213 -12.20 13.20 -8.64
N GLY A 214 -13.12 14.16 -8.74
CA GLY A 214 -13.38 15.13 -7.68
C GLY A 214 -13.92 14.47 -6.40
N VAL A 215 -14.79 13.48 -6.53
CA VAL A 215 -15.30 12.70 -5.39
C VAL A 215 -14.19 11.85 -4.78
N ASN A 216 -13.43 11.12 -5.60
CA ASN A 216 -12.34 10.25 -5.16
C ASN A 216 -11.25 11.06 -4.43
N PHE A 217 -10.96 12.27 -4.94
CA PHE A 217 -10.09 13.21 -4.24
C PHE A 217 -10.57 13.48 -2.81
N VAL A 218 -11.85 13.80 -2.61
CA VAL A 218 -12.36 14.08 -1.27
C VAL A 218 -12.25 12.84 -0.39
N VAL A 219 -12.67 11.67 -0.86
CA VAL A 219 -12.62 10.44 -0.04
C VAL A 219 -11.20 10.14 0.44
N HIS A 220 -10.21 10.27 -0.46
CA HIS A 220 -8.83 9.94 -0.16
C HIS A 220 -8.00 11.06 0.49
N HIS A 221 -8.27 12.33 0.18
CA HIS A 221 -7.44 13.47 0.61
C HIS A 221 -8.13 14.37 1.65
N MET A 222 -9.40 14.10 1.97
CA MET A 222 -10.06 14.60 3.18
C MET A 222 -10.22 13.44 4.16
N PRO A 223 -9.18 13.13 4.94
CA PRO A 223 -9.05 11.88 5.64
C PRO A 223 -10.10 11.72 6.74
N ARG A 224 -11.21 11.12 6.31
CA ARG A 224 -12.18 10.40 7.12
C ARG A 224 -11.76 8.95 7.13
N GLU A 225 -11.35 8.43 5.98
CA GLU A 225 -10.89 7.08 5.68
C GLU A 225 -9.45 6.74 6.16
N HIS A 226 -9.04 7.23 7.34
CA HIS A 226 -7.67 7.08 7.87
C HIS A 226 -7.21 5.64 8.16
N TYR A 227 -8.12 4.66 8.09
CA TYR A 227 -7.85 3.22 8.13
C TYR A 227 -8.44 2.46 6.93
N GLY A 228 -8.80 3.18 5.85
CA GLY A 228 -9.19 2.56 4.57
C GLY A 228 -8.03 2.58 3.57
N ILE A 229 -8.33 2.53 2.27
CA ILE A 229 -7.39 2.06 1.23
C ILE A 229 -6.08 2.85 1.18
N ARG A 230 -6.14 4.16 1.43
CA ARG A 230 -4.98 5.06 1.29
C ARG A 230 -4.30 5.44 2.62
N HIS A 231 -4.88 5.07 3.76
CA HIS A 231 -4.31 5.29 5.09
C HIS A 231 -3.81 6.74 5.37
N GLU A 232 -4.54 7.77 4.93
CA GLU A 232 -4.17 9.18 5.15
C GLU A 232 -4.61 9.67 6.56
N PRO A 233 -3.79 10.42 7.34
CA PRO A 233 -4.09 10.76 8.74
C PRO A 233 -5.36 11.60 8.89
N LYS A 234 -6.24 11.30 9.86
CA LYS A 234 -7.55 11.95 9.99
C LYS A 234 -7.48 13.48 9.99
N ALA A 235 -8.37 14.14 9.24
CA ALA A 235 -8.43 15.60 9.14
C ALA A 235 -9.83 16.16 9.36
N PRO A 236 -9.94 17.35 9.97
CA PRO A 236 -11.21 18.06 10.06
C PRO A 236 -11.60 18.70 8.71
N TRP A 237 -12.91 18.88 8.51
CA TRP A 237 -13.49 19.41 7.27
C TRP A 237 -13.01 20.83 6.90
N ASP A 238 -12.61 21.62 7.89
CA ASP A 238 -12.09 22.99 7.69
C ASP A 238 -10.71 23.01 7.01
N LEU A 239 -9.99 21.87 6.94
CA LEU A 239 -8.77 21.75 6.14
C LEU A 239 -9.02 21.56 4.63
N LEU A 240 -10.28 21.45 4.19
CA LEU A 240 -10.61 21.21 2.77
C LEU A 240 -10.02 22.28 1.86
N GLU A 241 -10.24 23.56 2.16
CA GLU A 241 -9.75 24.64 1.31
C GLU A 241 -8.22 24.66 1.22
N TYR A 242 -7.54 24.36 2.34
CA TYR A 242 -6.09 24.20 2.33
C TYR A 242 -5.67 23.06 1.39
N ARG A 243 -6.28 21.88 1.50
CA ARG A 243 -5.96 20.72 0.65
C ARG A 243 -6.24 20.99 -0.82
N LEU A 244 -7.37 21.61 -1.14
CA LEU A 244 -7.74 21.94 -2.53
C LEU A 244 -6.70 22.82 -3.22
N VAL A 245 -6.06 23.73 -2.47
CA VAL A 245 -5.04 24.65 -2.98
C VAL A 245 -3.65 24.03 -3.07
N HIS A 246 -3.31 23.09 -2.18
CA HIS A 246 -1.94 22.58 -2.06
C HIS A 246 -1.74 21.17 -2.61
N ASP A 247 -2.81 20.41 -2.84
CA ASP A 247 -2.70 19.07 -3.42
C ASP A 247 -2.53 19.15 -4.94
N HIS A 248 -1.44 18.55 -5.45
CA HIS A 248 -1.12 18.49 -6.88
C HIS A 248 -2.25 17.98 -7.79
N SER A 249 -3.20 17.20 -7.27
CA SER A 249 -4.32 16.68 -8.04
C SER A 249 -5.44 17.71 -8.28
N THR A 250 -5.51 18.77 -7.46
CA THR A 250 -6.58 19.78 -7.51
C THR A 250 -6.09 21.21 -7.61
N ALA A 251 -4.85 21.50 -7.21
CA ALA A 251 -4.29 22.86 -7.11
C ALA A 251 -4.47 23.64 -8.42
N ASP A 252 -4.19 22.99 -9.54
CA ASP A 252 -4.22 23.58 -10.88
C ASP A 252 -5.54 23.34 -11.63
N SER A 253 -6.60 22.89 -10.96
CA SER A 253 -7.89 22.59 -11.60
C SER A 253 -9.04 23.29 -10.90
N GLU A 254 -9.52 24.39 -11.47
CA GLU A 254 -10.70 25.14 -11.00
C GLU A 254 -11.96 24.26 -10.94
N VAL A 255 -12.23 23.51 -12.02
CA VAL A 255 -13.46 22.69 -12.10
C VAL A 255 -13.48 21.58 -11.04
N LEU A 256 -12.37 20.85 -10.85
CA LEU A 256 -12.25 19.84 -9.79
C LEU A 256 -12.44 20.43 -8.39
N ARG A 257 -11.96 21.65 -8.12
CA ARG A 257 -12.16 22.29 -6.81
C ARG A 257 -13.63 22.60 -6.54
N HIS A 258 -14.41 22.96 -7.55
CA HIS A 258 -15.86 23.14 -7.39
C HIS A 258 -16.57 21.81 -7.11
N ILE A 259 -16.23 20.77 -7.86
CA ILE A 259 -16.79 19.42 -7.68
C ILE A 259 -16.46 18.88 -6.27
N ALA A 260 -15.20 19.00 -5.85
CA ALA A 260 -14.73 18.51 -4.55
C ALA A 260 -15.41 19.20 -3.36
N ARG A 261 -15.73 20.50 -3.45
CA ARG A 261 -16.49 21.20 -2.41
C ARG A 261 -17.90 20.64 -2.24
N ASP A 262 -18.59 20.40 -3.35
CA ASP A 262 -19.91 19.81 -3.33
C ASP A 262 -19.87 18.36 -2.80
N ALA A 263 -18.91 17.58 -3.29
CA ALA A 263 -18.69 16.21 -2.84
C ALA A 263 -18.44 16.15 -1.33
N ALA A 264 -17.61 17.04 -0.77
CA ALA A 264 -17.38 17.11 0.67
C ALA A 264 -18.64 17.41 1.48
N ALA A 265 -19.48 18.35 1.02
CA ALA A 265 -20.75 18.64 1.67
C ALA A 265 -21.69 17.42 1.63
N ILE A 266 -21.76 16.73 0.49
CA ILE A 266 -22.61 15.53 0.31
C ILE A 266 -22.11 14.36 1.15
N ILE A 267 -20.80 14.08 1.13
CA ILE A 267 -20.19 13.02 1.94
C ILE A 267 -20.52 13.23 3.40
N ARG A 268 -20.35 14.44 3.93
CA ARG A 268 -20.70 14.75 5.32
C ARG A 268 -22.18 14.46 5.61
N MET A 269 -23.09 14.89 4.74
CA MET A 269 -24.53 14.63 4.92
C MET A 269 -24.86 13.14 4.86
N LEU A 270 -24.23 12.38 3.96
CA LEU A 270 -24.45 10.93 3.81
C LEU A 270 -23.87 10.14 4.98
N GLU A 271 -22.70 10.52 5.49
CA GLU A 271 -22.13 9.97 6.72
C GLU A 271 -23.10 10.21 7.87
N ASP A 272 -23.53 11.46 8.10
CA ASP A 272 -24.46 11.83 9.19
C ASP A 272 -25.81 11.12 9.09
N ALA A 273 -26.28 10.87 7.86
CA ALA A 273 -27.50 10.10 7.58
C ALA A 273 -27.31 8.57 7.65
N GLY A 274 -26.09 8.10 7.90
CA GLY A 274 -25.76 6.67 8.00
C GLY A 274 -25.90 5.90 6.68
N LYS A 275 -25.76 6.58 5.53
CA LYS A 275 -25.86 5.96 4.19
C LYS A 275 -24.53 5.45 3.66
N ILE A 276 -23.42 6.07 4.07
CA ILE A 276 -22.04 5.64 3.76
C ILE A 276 -21.27 5.34 5.03
N THR A 277 -20.08 4.75 4.90
CA THR A 277 -19.28 4.28 6.03
C THR A 277 -18.90 5.43 6.98
N PRO A 278 -19.22 5.32 8.28
CA PRO A 278 -19.02 6.41 9.23
C PRO A 278 -17.61 6.39 9.83
N TRP A 279 -16.61 6.71 9.02
CA TRP A 279 -15.21 6.66 9.43
C TRP A 279 -14.86 7.57 10.62
N GLN A 280 -15.71 8.55 10.95
CA GLN A 280 -15.57 9.36 12.16
C GLN A 280 -15.57 8.56 13.46
N LEU A 281 -16.18 7.37 13.45
CA LEU A 281 -16.33 6.56 14.66
C LEU A 281 -15.02 5.92 15.10
N LEU A 282 -14.03 5.79 14.21
CA LEU A 282 -12.70 5.31 14.54
C LEU A 282 -11.95 6.30 15.45
N ASP A 283 -11.24 5.73 16.42
CA ASP A 283 -10.35 6.48 17.30
C ASP A 283 -9.07 6.92 16.57
N ALA A 284 -8.95 8.23 16.37
CA ALA A 284 -7.80 8.84 15.71
C ALA A 284 -6.53 8.87 16.60
N THR A 285 -6.65 8.57 17.89
CA THR A 285 -5.53 8.58 18.83
C THR A 285 -4.76 7.26 18.86
N LEU A 286 -5.25 6.23 18.17
CA LEU A 286 -4.59 4.93 18.01
C LEU A 286 -3.50 4.94 16.90
N GLU A 287 -3.09 6.12 16.43
CA GLU A 287 -2.01 6.39 15.45
C GLU A 287 -0.62 5.85 15.81
N ALA A 288 -0.45 5.18 16.96
CA ALA A 288 0.85 4.75 17.48
C ALA A 288 1.47 3.52 16.79
N CYS A 289 0.75 2.84 15.89
CA CYS A 289 1.28 1.71 15.14
C CYS A 289 1.44 2.06 13.66
N PRO A 290 2.67 2.07 13.09
CA PRO A 290 2.81 2.17 11.65
C PRO A 290 2.01 1.03 11.00
N PRO A 291 1.25 1.29 9.91
CA PRO A 291 0.48 0.26 9.23
C PRO A 291 1.34 -0.98 8.96
N PRO A 292 0.82 -2.22 9.15
CA PRO A 292 1.57 -3.46 8.96
C PRO A 292 2.35 -3.52 7.64
N ALA A 293 1.78 -2.99 6.55
CA ALA A 293 2.44 -2.91 5.25
C ALA A 293 3.67 -1.96 5.21
N LYS A 294 3.75 -0.93 6.07
CA LYS A 294 4.98 -0.12 6.24
C LYS A 294 6.09 -0.92 6.91
N LEU A 295 5.74 -1.71 7.92
CA LEU A 295 6.68 -2.61 8.62
C LEU A 295 7.12 -3.76 7.70
N GLU A 296 6.21 -4.29 6.90
CA GLU A 296 6.48 -5.34 5.94
C GLU A 296 7.40 -4.84 4.81
N ASN A 297 7.13 -3.67 4.25
CA ASN A 297 7.99 -3.08 3.22
C ASN A 297 9.40 -2.79 3.78
N ALA A 298 9.49 -2.25 5.00
CA ALA A 298 10.77 -2.12 5.70
C ALA A 298 11.50 -3.47 5.80
N TYR A 299 10.79 -4.54 6.12
CA TYR A 299 11.35 -5.89 6.16
C TYR A 299 11.78 -6.40 4.77
N LEU A 300 10.97 -6.21 3.72
CA LEU A 300 11.29 -6.65 2.35
C LEU A 300 12.50 -5.90 1.78
N LEU A 301 12.58 -4.59 1.99
CA LEU A 301 13.73 -3.77 1.58
C LEU A 301 15.01 -4.20 2.30
N VAL A 302 14.92 -4.47 3.61
CA VAL A 302 16.05 -5.01 4.39
C VAL A 302 16.45 -6.38 3.86
N ARG A 303 15.49 -7.24 3.54
CA ARG A 303 15.74 -8.58 2.99
C ARG A 303 16.44 -8.53 1.63
N GLU A 304 15.93 -7.74 0.68
CA GLU A 304 16.53 -7.58 -0.65
C GLU A 304 17.96 -7.02 -0.56
N ARG A 305 18.18 -6.02 0.30
CA ARG A 305 19.50 -5.45 0.52
C ARG A 305 20.45 -6.46 1.13
N LEU A 306 20.02 -7.22 2.13
CA LEU A 306 20.82 -8.30 2.72
C LEU A 306 21.14 -9.38 1.68
N SER A 307 20.19 -9.77 0.84
CA SER A 307 20.42 -10.73 -0.25
C SER A 307 21.44 -10.20 -1.26
N ALA A 308 21.38 -8.92 -1.62
CA ALA A 308 22.36 -8.29 -2.52
C ALA A 308 23.76 -8.18 -1.90
N GLU A 309 23.85 -7.81 -0.62
CA GLU A 309 25.11 -7.72 0.13
C GLU A 309 25.75 -9.11 0.34
N ILE A 310 24.95 -10.14 0.60
CA ILE A 310 25.40 -11.54 0.66
C ILE A 310 25.92 -11.97 -0.70
N ALA A 311 25.16 -11.76 -1.78
CA ALA A 311 25.59 -12.14 -3.14
C ALA A 311 26.91 -11.45 -3.54
N THR A 312 27.07 -10.18 -3.18
CA THR A 312 28.30 -9.41 -3.46
C THR A 312 29.48 -9.93 -2.64
N THR A 313 29.24 -10.31 -1.38
CA THR A 313 30.26 -10.86 -0.48
C THR A 313 30.67 -12.27 -0.89
N SER A 314 29.73 -13.12 -1.30
CA SER A 314 30.00 -14.44 -1.87
C SER A 314 30.81 -14.33 -3.16
N ALA A 315 30.45 -13.42 -4.07
CA ALA A 315 31.20 -13.18 -5.30
C ALA A 315 32.62 -12.63 -5.04
N ALA A 316 32.78 -11.74 -4.06
CA ALA A 316 34.10 -11.25 -3.64
C ALA A 316 34.96 -12.35 -3.01
N THR A 317 34.34 -13.25 -2.23
CA THR A 317 35.03 -14.39 -1.61
C THR A 317 35.49 -15.40 -2.66
N GLU A 318 34.64 -15.72 -3.64
CA GLU A 318 35.01 -16.55 -4.79
C GLU A 318 36.14 -15.91 -5.62
N ALA A 319 36.10 -14.60 -5.85
CA ALA A 319 37.16 -13.89 -6.58
C ALA A 319 38.51 -13.92 -5.82
N ILE A 320 38.49 -13.83 -4.49
CA ILE A 320 39.70 -13.95 -3.65
C ILE A 320 40.23 -15.40 -3.65
N GLU A 321 39.36 -16.41 -3.62
CA GLU A 321 39.79 -17.82 -3.73
C GLU A 321 40.38 -18.16 -5.11
N VAL A 322 39.79 -17.64 -6.19
CA VAL A 322 40.35 -17.76 -7.54
C VAL A 322 41.71 -17.06 -7.63
N ALA A 323 41.83 -15.85 -7.06
CA ALA A 323 43.11 -15.14 -7.02
C ALA A 323 44.18 -15.88 -6.20
N ALA A 324 43.81 -16.44 -5.03
CA ALA A 324 44.69 -17.20 -4.15
C ALA A 324 45.13 -18.55 -4.75
N THR A 325 44.24 -19.23 -5.48
CA THR A 325 44.58 -20.48 -6.20
C THR A 325 45.49 -20.22 -7.40
N THR A 326 45.40 -19.04 -8.03
CA THR A 326 46.38 -18.62 -9.06
C THR A 326 47.71 -18.10 -8.51
N SER A 327 47.84 -17.81 -7.20
CA SER A 327 49.05 -17.21 -6.62
C SER A 327 49.89 -18.16 -5.74
N CYS A 328 49.56 -19.44 -5.64
CA CYS A 328 50.21 -20.36 -4.70
C CYS A 328 50.79 -21.62 -5.36
N ASP A 329 51.94 -21.45 -6.02
CA ASP A 329 52.95 -22.50 -6.28
C ASP A 329 54.04 -22.51 -5.17
N GLY A 330 53.64 -22.34 -3.90
CA GLY A 330 54.59 -22.23 -2.78
C GLY A 330 54.05 -22.87 -1.49
N ALA A 331 54.83 -23.79 -0.92
CA ALA A 331 54.40 -24.78 0.07
C ALA A 331 54.17 -24.29 1.52
N ALA A 332 53.14 -24.91 2.15
CA ALA A 332 52.98 -25.32 3.57
C ALA A 332 52.62 -24.24 4.64
N PRO A 333 52.17 -24.63 5.88
CA PRO A 333 51.69 -25.92 6.42
C PRO A 333 50.28 -25.87 7.07
N ARG A 334 49.72 -27.06 7.36
CA ARG A 334 48.42 -27.29 8.03
C ARG A 334 48.49 -27.05 9.55
N GLY A 335 47.56 -26.26 10.08
CA GLY A 335 47.24 -26.16 11.51
C GLY A 335 45.72 -26.35 11.72
N GLN A 336 45.35 -27.24 12.63
CA GLN A 336 43.98 -27.55 13.03
C GLN A 336 43.47 -26.54 14.06
N GLY A 337 42.18 -26.15 13.98
CA GLY A 337 41.45 -25.60 15.14
C GLY A 337 40.51 -24.43 14.90
N ALA A 338 39.55 -24.54 13.98
CA ALA A 338 38.25 -23.85 14.01
C ALA A 338 37.39 -24.46 12.89
N ALA A 339 36.15 -24.85 13.18
CA ALA A 339 35.23 -25.17 12.09
C ALA A 339 35.05 -23.88 11.27
N THR A 340 35.47 -23.92 10.01
CA THR A 340 35.36 -22.77 9.11
C THR A 340 33.90 -22.62 8.67
N ILE A 341 33.50 -21.44 8.20
CA ILE A 341 32.16 -21.19 7.64
C ILE A 341 31.80 -22.25 6.58
N ARG A 342 32.80 -22.74 5.83
CA ARG A 342 32.72 -23.85 4.88
C ARG A 342 32.26 -25.18 5.50
N ASP A 343 32.61 -25.48 6.75
CA ASP A 343 32.11 -26.67 7.47
C ASP A 343 30.64 -26.54 7.88
N LEU A 344 30.14 -25.32 8.11
CA LEU A 344 28.73 -25.05 8.41
C LEU A 344 27.89 -25.07 7.11
N GLU A 345 28.41 -24.50 6.03
CA GLU A 345 27.79 -24.52 4.69
C GLU A 345 27.75 -25.95 4.09
N LEU A 346 28.82 -26.74 4.24
CA LEU A 346 28.85 -28.14 3.78
C LEU A 346 27.91 -29.05 4.59
N ARG A 347 27.58 -28.70 5.83
CA ARG A 347 26.59 -29.43 6.65
C ARG A 347 25.17 -29.11 6.21
N ALA A 348 24.87 -27.84 5.90
CA ALA A 348 23.58 -27.42 5.34
C ALA A 348 23.33 -28.01 3.95
N LEU A 349 24.35 -28.06 3.08
CA LEU A 349 24.27 -28.64 1.73
C LEU A 349 24.15 -30.17 1.72
N ARG A 350 24.54 -30.87 2.80
CA ARG A 350 24.44 -32.34 2.90
C ARG A 350 23.12 -32.83 3.52
N GLY A 351 22.17 -31.93 3.81
CA GLY A 351 20.83 -32.29 4.27
C GLY A 351 20.78 -33.04 5.60
N MET A 352 21.82 -32.90 6.45
CA MET A 352 21.89 -33.64 7.71
C MET A 352 21.28 -32.90 8.91
N GLU A 353 21.02 -31.58 8.81
CA GLU A 353 20.29 -30.76 9.80
C GLU A 353 19.65 -29.53 9.11
N PRO A 354 18.62 -28.87 9.67
CA PRO A 354 17.94 -27.72 9.04
C PRO A 354 18.91 -26.56 8.77
N PRO A 355 18.66 -25.72 7.73
CA PRO A 355 19.54 -24.63 7.37
C PRO A 355 19.68 -23.64 8.52
N ALA A 356 20.91 -23.20 8.78
CA ALA A 356 21.22 -22.27 9.84
C ALA A 356 20.36 -20.99 9.70
N THR A 357 19.67 -20.63 10.77
CA THR A 357 18.83 -19.43 10.88
C THR A 357 19.68 -18.16 10.68
N CYS A 358 19.08 -17.05 10.26
CA CYS A 358 19.79 -15.76 10.14
C CYS A 358 20.53 -15.35 11.43
N ALA A 359 20.04 -15.80 12.59
CA ALA A 359 20.69 -15.62 13.89
C ALA A 359 22.01 -16.38 14.03
N GLU A 360 22.13 -17.57 13.43
CA GLU A 360 23.34 -18.39 13.48
C GLU A 360 24.43 -17.86 12.54
N LEU A 361 24.05 -17.31 11.38
CA LEU A 361 24.96 -16.60 10.48
C LEU A 361 25.46 -15.29 11.11
N ALA A 362 24.57 -14.54 11.77
CA ALA A 362 24.95 -13.33 12.52
C ALA A 362 25.89 -13.64 13.70
N ARG A 363 25.70 -14.78 14.38
CA ARG A 363 26.65 -15.26 15.42
C ARG A 363 28.02 -15.58 14.85
N ALA A 364 28.09 -16.27 13.71
CA ALA A 364 29.36 -16.63 13.08
C ALA A 364 30.16 -15.39 12.67
N GLU A 365 29.47 -14.36 12.15
CA GLU A 365 30.09 -13.09 11.76
C GLU A 365 30.53 -12.26 12.98
N ALA A 366 29.75 -12.23 14.06
CA ALA A 366 30.14 -11.56 15.31
C ALA A 366 31.39 -12.19 15.95
N VAL A 367 31.51 -13.52 15.90
CA VAL A 367 32.73 -14.25 16.34
C VAL A 367 33.92 -13.92 15.44
N ARG A 368 33.72 -13.84 14.12
CA ARG A 368 34.77 -13.45 13.16
C ARG A 368 35.31 -12.04 13.42
N GLN A 369 34.46 -11.13 13.87
CA GLN A 369 34.83 -9.75 14.19
C GLN A 369 35.33 -9.56 15.64
N GLY A 370 35.44 -10.63 16.43
CA GLY A 370 35.93 -10.57 17.81
C GLY A 370 34.96 -9.90 18.79
N LEU A 371 33.66 -9.88 18.47
CA LEU A 371 32.63 -9.28 19.33
C LEU A 371 32.19 -10.26 20.43
N PRO A 372 32.07 -9.83 21.69
CA PRO A 372 31.63 -10.71 22.78
C PRO A 372 30.14 -11.06 22.61
N LEU A 373 29.86 -12.34 22.37
CA LEU A 373 28.53 -12.89 22.13
C LEU A 373 27.54 -12.72 23.30
N ALA A 374 28.04 -12.53 24.52
CA ALA A 374 27.20 -12.44 25.72
C ALA A 374 26.37 -11.15 25.80
N ASP A 375 26.74 -10.10 25.05
CA ASP A 375 26.16 -8.76 25.18
C ASP A 375 25.20 -8.38 24.05
N LEU A 376 25.03 -9.25 23.04
CA LEU A 376 24.26 -8.95 21.84
C LEU A 376 22.84 -9.52 21.85
N TRP A 377 22.51 -10.51 22.68
CA TRP A 377 21.16 -11.09 22.65
C TRP A 377 20.72 -11.71 24.00
N PRO A 378 19.59 -11.26 24.60
CA PRO A 378 18.82 -12.09 25.50
C PRO A 378 18.16 -13.20 24.68
N GLU A 379 18.24 -14.43 25.17
CA GLU A 379 17.54 -15.58 24.64
C GLU A 379 16.03 -15.25 24.54
N ASN A 380 15.45 -15.49 23.36
CA ASN A 380 14.08 -15.17 22.92
C ASN A 380 13.92 -13.83 22.16
N LEU A 381 14.56 -13.71 20.99
CA LEU A 381 14.08 -12.78 19.98
C LEU A 381 12.99 -13.48 19.15
N VAL A 382 11.78 -13.37 19.68
CA VAL A 382 10.54 -13.74 19.00
C VAL A 382 10.24 -12.66 17.95
N SER A 383 10.21 -13.06 16.68
CA SER A 383 9.77 -12.26 15.52
C SER A 383 10.59 -11.01 15.16
N SER A 384 10.80 -10.81 13.86
CA SER A 384 11.47 -9.65 13.22
C SER A 384 10.81 -8.30 13.54
N LEU A 385 9.57 -8.30 14.04
CA LEU A 385 8.79 -7.09 14.38
C LEU A 385 9.24 -6.45 15.70
N ASP A 386 9.55 -7.26 16.72
CA ASP A 386 10.06 -6.76 18.00
C ASP A 386 11.47 -6.18 17.87
N ALA A 387 12.27 -6.69 16.93
CA ALA A 387 13.60 -6.18 16.64
C ALA A 387 13.56 -4.75 16.06
N LEU A 388 12.61 -4.47 15.16
CA LEU A 388 12.43 -3.14 14.54
C LEU A 388 11.88 -2.12 15.54
N ALA A 389 10.98 -2.52 16.45
CA ALA A 389 10.47 -1.66 17.51
C ALA A 389 11.55 -1.25 18.54
N GLN A 390 12.64 -2.02 18.64
CA GLN A 390 13.75 -1.76 19.56
C GLN A 390 14.85 -0.88 18.94
N LEU A 391 14.77 -0.53 17.65
CA LEU A 391 15.82 0.21 16.95
C LEU A 391 16.14 1.58 17.61
N PRO A 392 15.16 2.40 18.03
CA PRO A 392 15.44 3.65 18.75
C PRO A 392 16.15 3.43 20.10
N ARG A 393 15.82 2.33 20.78
CA ARG A 393 16.51 1.93 22.03
C ARG A 393 17.93 1.44 21.75
N ALA A 394 18.16 0.76 20.63
CA ALA A 394 19.47 0.31 20.19
C ALA A 394 20.40 1.50 19.85
N VAL A 395 19.89 2.55 19.18
CA VAL A 395 20.62 3.81 18.96
C VAL A 395 21.04 4.44 20.29
N THR A 396 20.09 4.56 21.22
CA THR A 396 20.34 5.17 22.54
C THR A 396 21.39 4.37 23.33
N ALA A 397 21.29 3.04 23.32
CA ALA A 397 22.24 2.16 24.00
C ALA A 397 23.65 2.23 23.39
N ALA A 398 23.77 2.26 22.06
CA ALA A 398 25.05 2.38 21.37
C ALA A 398 25.75 3.72 21.69
N LYS A 399 24.99 4.83 21.70
CA LYS A 399 25.50 6.15 22.10
C LYS A 399 25.97 6.18 23.55
N ALA A 400 25.17 5.65 24.47
CA ALA A 400 25.51 5.60 25.89
C ALA A 400 26.81 4.81 26.17
N ARG A 401 27.17 3.89 25.27
CA ARG A 401 28.37 3.05 25.35
C ARG A 401 29.56 3.59 24.55
N GLY A 402 29.45 4.76 23.92
CA GLY A 402 30.51 5.35 23.11
C GLY A 402 30.78 4.60 21.79
N GLN A 403 29.84 3.78 21.33
CA GLN A 403 29.95 3.01 20.08
C GLN A 403 29.45 3.86 18.90
N SER A 404 30.25 4.86 18.51
CA SER A 404 29.86 5.88 17.51
C SER A 404 29.47 5.29 16.16
N ASP A 405 30.18 4.27 15.70
CA ASP A 405 29.97 3.69 14.37
C ASP A 405 28.68 2.86 14.32
N LEU A 406 28.42 2.12 15.40
CA LEU A 406 27.20 1.34 15.55
C LEU A 406 25.97 2.24 15.74
N ALA A 407 26.10 3.31 16.54
CA ALA A 407 25.07 4.33 16.67
C ALA A 407 24.77 5.00 15.33
N THR A 408 25.80 5.37 14.56
CA THR A 408 25.66 5.96 13.22
C THR A 408 24.96 4.99 12.26
N HIS A 409 25.27 3.70 12.35
CA HIS A 409 24.65 2.66 11.54
C HIS A 409 23.15 2.50 11.87
N PHE A 410 22.81 2.42 13.16
CA PHE A 410 21.41 2.34 13.60
C PHE A 410 20.63 3.62 13.33
N GLU A 411 21.23 4.80 13.46
CA GLU A 411 20.62 6.08 13.06
C GLU A 411 20.39 6.17 11.55
N ARG A 412 21.27 5.56 10.75
CA ARG A 412 21.06 5.44 9.31
C ARG A 412 19.84 4.58 9.04
N TRP A 413 19.72 3.42 9.68
CA TRP A 413 18.55 2.55 9.53
C TRP A 413 17.27 3.20 10.05
N GLN A 414 17.30 3.88 11.20
CA GLN A 414 16.16 4.60 11.76
C GLN A 414 15.64 5.67 10.78
N ARG A 415 16.55 6.41 10.13
CA ARG A 415 16.21 7.41 9.10
C ARG A 415 15.72 6.77 7.80
N GLU A 416 16.39 5.74 7.31
CA GLU A 416 16.02 5.03 6.08
C GLU A 416 14.63 4.37 6.20
N LEU A 417 14.25 3.94 7.40
CA LEU A 417 12.96 3.32 7.69
C LEU A 417 11.88 4.31 8.19
N ASN A 418 12.19 5.62 8.22
CA ASN A 418 11.31 6.68 8.71
C ASN A 418 10.70 6.40 10.10
N LEU A 419 11.50 5.79 10.99
CA LEU A 419 11.09 5.50 12.35
C LEU A 419 11.27 6.75 13.23
N PRO A 420 10.38 7.01 14.21
CA PRO A 420 10.51 8.14 15.11
C PRO A 420 11.83 8.09 15.87
N ASN A 421 12.45 9.27 16.06
CA ASN A 421 13.74 9.45 16.75
C ASN A 421 13.71 9.00 18.21
#